data_AF-A0A1V4EAC0-F1
#
_entry.id   AF-A0A1V4EAC0-F1
#
_cell.length_a   1.000
_cell.length_b   1.000
_cell.length_c   1.000
_cell.angle_alpha   90.00
_cell.angle_beta   90.00
_cell.angle_gamma   90.00
#
_symmetry.space_group_name_H-M   'P 1'
#
loop_
_entity.id
_entity.type
_entity.pdbx_description
1 polymer ?
#
loop_
_entity_poly.entity_id
_entity_poly.type
_entity_poly.pdbx_seq_one_letter_code
_entity_poly.pdbx_strand_id
1 'polypeptide(L)'
;MRRLPLGNYAGTTLSRALMNVGTTLQRKEDSRKVLARIPEGLSALAVVEFARPLTTDELVAFTATYKSYADKVVFERRPGSMPITWGGETTWDRAPMPREPDEPIMSDLANFRRWVGILKDYDDDNLHDFDLSLARLRKAANDGLAYAYVDSLATIGELRKIIEDPLVRTVRVADVTYDLERP
;
A
#
# COMPACT_ATOMS: atom_id res chain seq x y z
N MET A 1 -8.66 -11.78 23.30
CA MET A 1 -7.34 -12.00 22.63
C MET A 1 -7.20 -11.00 21.51
N ARG A 2 -6.10 -10.26 21.44
CA ARG A 2 -5.80 -9.33 20.35
C ARG A 2 -5.33 -10.20 19.17
N ARG A 3 -6.18 -10.40 18.15
CA ARG A 3 -5.83 -11.20 16.96
C ARG A 3 -4.61 -10.54 16.29
N LEU A 4 -3.53 -11.30 16.10
CA LEU A 4 -2.34 -10.82 15.41
C LEU A 4 -2.71 -10.59 13.93
N PRO A 5 -2.25 -9.51 13.29
CA PRO A 5 -2.43 -9.35 11.86
C PRO A 5 -1.79 -10.55 11.15
N LEU A 6 -2.52 -11.23 10.27
CA LEU A 6 -2.00 -12.34 9.47
C LEU A 6 -1.51 -11.82 8.10
N GLY A 7 -0.59 -12.55 7.47
CA GLY A 7 0.07 -12.18 6.21
C GLY A 7 1.59 -11.99 6.37
N ASN A 8 2.32 -11.90 5.25
CA ASN A 8 3.80 -11.88 5.22
C ASN A 8 4.45 -10.74 6.03
N TYR A 9 3.67 -9.75 6.46
CA TYR A 9 4.16 -8.57 7.18
C TYR A 9 3.66 -8.49 8.62
N ALA A 10 3.01 -9.52 9.14
CA ALA A 10 2.57 -9.62 10.53
C ALA A 10 3.67 -9.24 11.53
N GLY A 11 3.43 -8.25 12.39
CA GLY A 11 4.38 -7.85 13.43
C GLY A 11 5.63 -7.09 12.95
N THR A 12 5.74 -6.79 11.65
CA THR A 12 6.87 -6.03 11.07
C THR A 12 6.71 -4.52 11.24
N THR A 13 7.75 -3.75 10.96
CA THR A 13 7.67 -2.28 10.83
C THR A 13 6.68 -1.84 9.75
N LEU A 14 6.55 -2.59 8.65
CA LEU A 14 5.55 -2.31 7.61
C LEU A 14 4.12 -2.44 8.14
N SER A 15 3.81 -3.50 8.91
CA SER A 15 2.47 -3.62 9.53
C SER A 15 2.14 -2.43 10.43
N ARG A 16 3.12 -1.92 11.19
CA ARG A 16 2.94 -0.73 12.02
C ARG A 16 2.71 0.52 11.18
N ALA A 17 3.44 0.68 10.07
CA ALA A 17 3.23 1.79 9.14
C ALA A 17 1.82 1.74 8.52
N LEU A 18 1.36 0.57 8.09
CA LEU A 18 0.03 0.35 7.51
C LEU A 18 -1.11 0.60 8.52
N MET A 19 -0.99 0.08 9.75
CA MET A 19 -1.98 0.32 10.82
C MET A 19 -2.11 1.81 11.19
N ASN A 20 -1.10 2.62 10.88
CA ASN A 20 -1.08 4.06 11.14
C ASN A 20 -1.60 4.91 9.97
N VAL A 21 -1.97 4.31 8.83
CA VAL A 21 -2.65 5.02 7.73
C VAL A 21 -3.95 5.64 8.26
N GLY A 22 -4.17 6.91 7.95
CA GLY A 22 -5.33 7.69 8.43
C GLY A 22 -5.19 8.27 9.83
N THR A 23 -4.12 7.96 10.57
CA THR A 23 -3.87 8.55 11.89
C THR A 23 -3.26 9.96 11.79
N THR A 24 -3.11 10.62 12.93
CA THR A 24 -2.31 11.85 13.09
C THR A 24 -0.87 11.59 13.49
N LEU A 25 -0.46 10.32 13.62
CA LEU A 25 0.92 9.94 13.90
C LEU A 25 1.78 10.14 12.65
N GLN A 26 3.04 10.52 12.85
CA GLN A 26 4.01 10.82 11.78
C GLN A 26 3.45 11.85 10.79
N ARG A 27 3.15 13.06 11.30
CA ARG A 27 2.73 14.19 10.47
C ARG A 27 3.80 14.48 9.42
N LYS A 28 3.37 15.02 8.29
CA LYS A 28 4.23 15.38 7.14
C LYS A 28 5.53 16.06 7.54
N GLU A 29 5.45 17.05 8.43
CA GLU A 29 6.60 17.81 8.91
C GLU A 29 7.61 16.96 9.71
N ASP A 30 7.12 16.03 10.52
CA ASP A 30 8.00 15.16 11.31
C ASP A 30 8.61 14.07 10.43
N SER A 31 7.83 13.50 9.50
CA SER A 31 8.35 12.59 8.47
C SER A 31 9.42 13.26 7.60
N ARG A 32 9.23 14.54 7.23
CA ARG A 32 10.23 15.32 6.50
C ARG A 32 11.54 15.43 7.28
N LYS A 33 11.48 15.73 8.59
CA LYS A 33 12.67 15.79 9.45
C LYS A 33 13.39 14.44 9.53
N VAL A 34 12.65 13.34 9.57
CA VAL A 34 13.22 11.98 9.57
C VAL A 34 13.93 11.70 8.24
N LEU A 35 13.25 11.91 7.11
CA LEU A 35 13.82 11.71 5.78
C LEU A 35 15.08 12.55 5.54
N ALA A 36 15.13 13.78 6.05
CA ALA A 36 16.28 14.67 5.93
C ALA A 36 17.55 14.16 6.66
N ARG A 37 17.40 13.27 7.66
CA ARG A 37 18.52 12.73 8.44
C ARG A 37 19.09 11.43 7.87
N ILE A 38 18.36 10.76 7.00
CA ILE A 38 18.76 9.48 6.41
C ILE A 38 19.51 9.77 5.10
N PRO A 39 20.66 9.13 4.81
CA PRO A 39 21.36 9.31 3.55
C PRO A 39 20.45 9.06 2.33
N GLU A 40 20.53 9.93 1.33
CA GLU A 40 19.58 9.94 0.22
C GLU A 40 19.67 8.72 -0.71
N GLY A 41 20.84 8.08 -0.79
CA GLY A 41 21.09 6.93 -1.64
C GLY A 41 20.63 5.59 -1.06
N LEU A 42 20.11 5.54 0.17
CA LEU A 42 19.57 4.30 0.73
C LEU A 42 18.21 3.97 0.12
N SER A 43 17.99 2.69 -0.16
CA SER A 43 16.67 2.16 -0.53
C SER A 43 15.79 2.07 0.71
N ALA A 44 14.50 2.30 0.54
CA ALA A 44 13.54 2.36 1.61
C ALA A 44 12.29 1.54 1.29
N LEU A 45 11.79 0.84 2.30
CA LEU A 45 10.42 0.33 2.32
C LEU A 45 9.54 1.40 2.95
N ALA A 46 8.60 1.95 2.20
CA ALA A 46 7.79 3.07 2.66
C ALA A 46 6.31 2.93 2.31
N VAL A 47 5.46 3.50 3.17
CA VAL A 47 4.05 3.75 2.89
C VAL A 47 3.86 5.22 2.58
N VAL A 48 3.45 5.53 1.36
CA VAL A 48 3.10 6.89 0.92
C VAL A 48 1.60 7.05 1.07
N GLU A 49 1.16 7.89 2.01
CA GLU A 49 -0.26 8.14 2.26
C GLU A 49 -0.73 9.41 1.56
N PHE A 50 -1.89 9.36 0.93
CA PHE A 50 -2.48 10.50 0.25
C PHE A 50 -3.39 11.35 1.17
N ALA A 51 -3.39 12.66 0.93
CA ALA A 51 -4.20 13.64 1.67
C ALA A 51 -5.70 13.38 1.48
N ARG A 52 -6.09 13.07 0.25
CA ARG A 52 -7.37 12.49 -0.14
C ARG A 52 -7.10 11.15 -0.83
N PRO A 53 -8.02 10.17 -0.76
CA PRO A 53 -7.89 9.00 -1.60
C PRO A 53 -7.84 9.39 -3.09
N LEU A 54 -7.04 8.66 -3.86
CA LEU A 54 -6.92 8.81 -5.30
C LEU A 54 -7.75 7.74 -6.02
N THR A 55 -8.20 8.05 -7.24
CA THR A 55 -8.66 7.01 -8.17
C THR A 55 -7.48 6.22 -8.73
N THR A 56 -7.73 5.10 -9.42
CA THR A 56 -6.68 4.34 -10.10
C THR A 56 -5.91 5.18 -11.12
N ASP A 57 -6.60 5.95 -11.95
CA ASP A 57 -5.96 6.80 -12.95
C ASP A 57 -5.10 7.89 -12.31
N GLU A 58 -5.57 8.48 -11.20
CA GLU A 58 -4.81 9.45 -10.43
C GLU A 58 -3.56 8.82 -9.79
N LEU A 59 -3.67 7.58 -9.27
CA LEU A 59 -2.54 6.83 -8.74
C LEU A 59 -1.52 6.52 -9.83
N VAL A 60 -1.94 6.04 -11.00
CA VAL A 60 -1.07 5.76 -12.15
C VAL A 60 -0.30 7.02 -12.55
N ALA A 61 -1.01 8.14 -12.73
CA ALA A 61 -0.41 9.42 -13.08
C ALA A 61 0.59 9.90 -12.02
N PHE A 62 0.25 9.72 -10.73
CA PHE A 62 1.14 10.04 -9.62
C PHE A 62 2.42 9.20 -9.67
N THR A 63 2.29 7.87 -9.80
CA THR A 63 3.45 6.97 -9.83
C THR A 63 4.34 7.18 -11.05
N ALA A 64 3.75 7.52 -12.21
CA ALA A 64 4.50 7.86 -13.41
C ALA A 64 5.31 9.16 -13.24
N THR A 65 4.74 10.17 -12.57
CA THR A 65 5.41 11.45 -12.30
C THR A 65 6.67 11.27 -11.46
N TYR A 66 6.60 10.42 -10.43
CA TYR A 66 7.72 10.18 -9.52
C TYR A 66 8.59 8.98 -9.90
N LYS A 67 8.26 8.25 -10.98
CA LYS A 67 8.86 6.96 -11.33
C LYS A 67 8.85 5.96 -10.16
N SER A 68 7.86 6.07 -9.29
CA SER A 68 7.72 5.22 -8.10
C SER A 68 7.01 3.91 -8.46
N TYR A 69 7.27 2.86 -7.68
CA TYR A 69 6.65 1.56 -7.90
C TYR A 69 5.67 1.24 -6.76
N ALA A 70 4.38 1.23 -7.07
CA ALA A 70 3.36 0.83 -6.11
C ALA A 70 3.27 -0.69 -6.03
N ASP A 71 4.14 -1.33 -5.24
CA ASP A 71 4.09 -2.77 -4.96
C ASP A 71 2.74 -3.16 -4.36
N LYS A 72 2.19 -2.34 -3.46
CA LYS A 72 0.84 -2.60 -2.90
C LYS A 72 0.04 -1.33 -2.82
N VAL A 73 -1.26 -1.44 -3.11
CA VAL A 73 -2.23 -0.37 -2.94
C VAL A 73 -3.07 -0.63 -1.69
N VAL A 74 -3.31 0.42 -0.91
CA VAL A 74 -4.15 0.40 0.28
C VAL A 74 -5.56 0.90 -0.08
N PHE A 75 -6.53 -0.01 -0.12
CA PHE A 75 -7.91 0.25 -0.57
C PHE A 75 -8.87 0.66 0.56
N GLU A 76 -8.37 0.72 1.79
CA GLU A 76 -9.17 1.09 2.96
C GLU A 76 -8.34 1.92 3.94
N ARG A 77 -8.96 2.93 4.55
CA ARG A 77 -8.39 3.62 5.72
C ARG A 77 -9.00 3.04 6.99
N ARG A 78 -8.19 2.31 7.77
CA ARG A 78 -8.62 1.68 9.02
C ARG A 78 -7.62 1.91 10.16
N PRO A 79 -7.63 3.10 10.78
CA PRO A 79 -6.65 3.45 11.81
C PRO A 79 -6.66 2.47 12.98
N GLY A 80 -5.49 1.96 13.37
CA GLY A 80 -5.33 1.02 14.49
C GLY A 80 -5.65 -0.44 14.16
N SER A 81 -5.98 -0.76 12.91
CA SER A 81 -6.15 -2.14 12.42
C SER A 81 -5.50 -2.30 11.06
N MET A 82 -5.38 -3.54 10.57
CA MET A 82 -4.80 -3.75 9.24
C MET A 82 -5.80 -3.26 8.18
N PRO A 83 -5.39 -2.36 7.26
CA PRO A 83 -6.23 -1.98 6.13
C PRO A 83 -6.23 -3.09 5.07
N ILE A 84 -7.22 -3.08 4.19
CA ILE A 84 -7.22 -3.93 3.00
C ILE A 84 -6.12 -3.42 2.04
N THR A 85 -5.17 -4.30 1.73
CA THR A 85 -4.10 -4.05 0.76
C THR A 85 -4.13 -5.10 -0.35
N TRP A 86 -3.78 -4.71 -1.57
CA TRP A 86 -3.64 -5.64 -2.69
C TRP A 86 -2.51 -5.20 -3.61
N GLY A 87 -1.84 -6.15 -4.26
CA GLY A 87 -0.73 -5.92 -5.18
C GLY A 87 0.52 -6.74 -4.87
N GLY A 88 1.49 -6.65 -5.78
CA GLY A 88 2.76 -7.36 -5.79
C GLY A 88 2.68 -8.62 -6.64
N GLU A 89 3.73 -9.44 -6.63
CA GLU A 89 3.73 -10.76 -7.28
C GLU A 89 2.78 -11.72 -6.53
N THR A 90 1.47 -11.51 -6.65
CA THR A 90 0.47 -12.50 -6.26
C THR A 90 0.30 -13.48 -7.41
N THR A 91 1.10 -14.55 -7.41
CA THR A 91 0.88 -15.71 -8.27
C THR A 91 -0.31 -16.51 -7.74
N TRP A 92 -1.52 -16.11 -8.13
CA TRP A 92 -2.72 -16.90 -7.83
C TRP A 92 -2.95 -17.92 -8.96
N ASP A 93 -2.44 -19.15 -8.77
CA ASP A 93 -2.49 -20.26 -9.75
C ASP A 93 -3.89 -20.72 -10.20
N ARG A 94 -4.97 -20.14 -9.67
CA ARG A 94 -6.36 -20.60 -9.92
C ARG A 94 -7.17 -19.77 -10.91
N ALA A 95 -6.60 -18.71 -11.48
CA ALA A 95 -7.24 -17.98 -12.58
C ALA A 95 -6.23 -17.82 -13.73
N PRO A 96 -6.62 -18.05 -15.00
CA PRO A 96 -5.76 -17.68 -16.12
C PRO A 96 -5.47 -16.18 -16.02
N MET A 97 -4.19 -15.86 -15.76
CA MET A 97 -3.70 -14.49 -15.74
C MET A 97 -3.93 -13.91 -17.14
N PRO A 98 -4.68 -12.80 -17.29
CA PRO A 98 -4.64 -12.07 -18.54
C PRO A 98 -3.20 -11.63 -18.80
N ARG A 99 -2.84 -11.54 -20.09
CA ARG A 99 -1.56 -10.97 -20.54
C ARG A 99 -1.33 -9.67 -19.77
N GLU A 100 -0.21 -9.58 -19.05
CA GLU A 100 0.08 -8.43 -18.19
C GLU A 100 -0.05 -7.14 -19.03
N PRO A 101 -0.95 -6.22 -18.68
CA PRO A 101 -0.91 -4.89 -19.28
C PRO A 101 0.39 -4.19 -18.85
N ASP A 102 0.87 -3.25 -19.66
CA ASP A 102 2.11 -2.50 -19.41
C ASP A 102 2.10 -1.71 -18.08
N GLU A 103 0.94 -1.60 -17.40
CA GLU A 103 0.76 -0.90 -16.13
C GLU A 103 0.22 -1.84 -15.01
N PRO A 104 1.11 -2.36 -14.13
CA PRO A 104 0.74 -3.29 -13.05
C PRO A 104 -0.38 -2.79 -12.11
N ILE A 105 -0.42 -1.48 -11.84
CA ILE A 105 -1.37 -0.85 -10.91
C ILE A 105 -2.82 -0.96 -11.41
N MET A 106 -3.05 -0.79 -12.72
CA MET A 106 -4.39 -0.95 -13.29
C MET A 106 -4.86 -2.42 -13.23
N SER A 107 -3.92 -3.35 -13.42
CA SER A 107 -4.17 -4.79 -13.24
C SER A 107 -4.57 -5.11 -11.81
N ASP A 108 -3.94 -4.47 -10.81
CA ASP A 108 -4.18 -4.77 -9.39
C ASP A 108 -5.61 -4.48 -8.94
N LEU A 109 -6.20 -3.32 -9.27
CA LEU A 109 -7.60 -3.07 -8.90
C LEU A 109 -8.56 -4.02 -9.62
N ALA A 110 -8.31 -4.33 -10.90
CA ALA A 110 -9.13 -5.26 -11.65
C ALA A 110 -9.06 -6.68 -11.05
N ASN A 111 -7.87 -7.13 -10.67
CA ASN A 111 -7.63 -8.42 -10.03
C ASN A 111 -8.26 -8.47 -8.63
N PHE A 112 -8.15 -7.39 -7.85
CA PHE A 112 -8.81 -7.27 -6.56
C PHE A 112 -10.34 -7.38 -6.71
N ARG A 113 -10.94 -6.61 -7.63
CA ARG A 113 -12.38 -6.67 -7.93
C ARG A 113 -12.82 -8.06 -8.35
N ARG A 114 -12.03 -8.74 -9.18
CA ARG A 114 -12.30 -10.11 -9.64
C ARG A 114 -12.26 -11.09 -8.47
N TRP A 115 -11.25 -11.01 -7.61
CA TRP A 115 -11.13 -11.85 -6.42
C TRP A 115 -12.30 -11.61 -5.46
N VAL A 116 -12.67 -10.36 -5.20
CA VAL A 116 -13.85 -10.05 -4.38
C VAL A 116 -15.14 -10.57 -5.02
N GLY A 117 -15.26 -10.54 -6.35
CA GLY A 117 -16.42 -11.00 -7.08
C GLY A 117 -16.66 -12.51 -7.04
N ILE A 118 -15.63 -13.32 -6.78
CA ILE A 118 -15.79 -14.78 -6.64
C ILE A 118 -16.22 -15.22 -5.23
N LEU A 119 -16.01 -14.37 -4.22
CA LEU A 119 -16.36 -14.66 -2.82
C LEU A 119 -17.88 -14.75 -2.65
N LYS A 120 -18.30 -15.78 -1.93
CA LYS A 120 -19.70 -16.07 -1.59
C LYS A 120 -19.97 -15.68 -0.14
N ASP A 121 -21.26 -15.54 0.19
CA ASP A 121 -21.64 -15.09 1.54
C ASP A 121 -21.21 -16.08 2.63
N TYR A 122 -21.09 -17.38 2.31
CA TYR A 122 -20.54 -18.37 3.24
C TYR A 122 -19.02 -18.26 3.46
N ASP A 123 -18.29 -17.46 2.68
CA ASP A 123 -16.87 -17.21 2.90
C ASP A 123 -16.65 -16.19 4.04
N ASP A 124 -17.68 -15.46 4.47
CA ASP A 124 -17.57 -14.36 5.46
C ASP A 124 -17.07 -14.84 6.82
N ASP A 125 -17.52 -16.02 7.27
CA ASP A 125 -17.06 -16.63 8.52
C ASP A 125 -15.55 -16.85 8.51
N ASN A 126 -14.99 -17.37 7.41
CA ASN A 126 -13.55 -17.55 7.26
C ASN A 126 -12.82 -16.21 7.15
N LEU A 127 -13.40 -15.22 6.46
CA LEU A 127 -12.81 -13.88 6.33
C LEU A 127 -12.65 -13.20 7.69
N HIS A 128 -13.59 -13.41 8.61
CA HIS A 128 -13.51 -12.89 9.98
C HIS A 128 -12.30 -13.45 10.75
N ASP A 129 -11.82 -14.64 10.39
CA ASP A 129 -10.59 -15.18 10.97
C ASP A 129 -9.33 -14.39 10.63
N PHE A 130 -9.38 -13.63 9.53
CA PHE A 130 -8.30 -12.77 9.06
C PHE A 130 -8.58 -11.28 9.32
N ASP A 131 -9.53 -10.94 10.19
CA ASP A 131 -9.96 -9.55 10.43
C ASP A 131 -10.41 -8.86 9.13
N LEU A 132 -11.01 -9.63 8.23
CA LEU A 132 -11.71 -9.19 7.03
C LEU A 132 -13.23 -9.40 7.21
N SER A 133 -13.99 -8.86 6.26
CA SER A 133 -15.40 -9.19 6.07
C SER A 133 -15.73 -8.96 4.60
N LEU A 134 -16.62 -9.76 4.04
CA LEU A 134 -17.07 -9.66 2.67
C LEU A 134 -17.70 -8.29 2.38
N ALA A 135 -18.43 -7.72 3.34
CA ALA A 135 -18.98 -6.37 3.22
C ALA A 135 -17.88 -5.30 3.03
N ARG A 136 -16.81 -5.36 3.83
CA ARG A 136 -15.66 -4.44 3.69
C ARG A 136 -14.93 -4.62 2.37
N LEU A 137 -14.71 -5.86 1.95
CA LEU A 137 -14.07 -6.18 0.67
C LEU A 137 -14.89 -5.67 -0.52
N ARG A 138 -16.20 -5.94 -0.53
CA ARG A 138 -17.13 -5.44 -1.57
C ARG A 138 -17.14 -3.92 -1.61
N LYS A 139 -17.16 -3.25 -0.44
CA LYS A 139 -17.08 -1.79 -0.37
C LYS A 139 -15.77 -1.26 -0.97
N ALA A 140 -14.62 -1.79 -0.55
CA ALA A 140 -13.32 -1.37 -1.04
C ALA A 140 -13.18 -1.57 -2.56
N ALA A 141 -13.66 -2.72 -3.08
CA ALA A 141 -13.66 -3.03 -4.49
C ALA A 141 -14.58 -2.09 -5.30
N ASN A 142 -15.75 -1.76 -4.76
CA ASN A 142 -16.69 -0.83 -5.39
C ASN A 142 -16.15 0.60 -5.41
N ASP A 143 -15.64 1.09 -4.29
CA ASP A 143 -15.10 2.45 -4.18
C ASP A 143 -13.90 2.63 -5.12
N GLY A 144 -13.01 1.63 -5.22
CA GLY A 144 -11.84 1.69 -6.11
C GLY A 144 -10.87 2.83 -5.77
N LEU A 145 -10.77 3.17 -4.49
CA LEU A 145 -10.02 4.32 -3.99
C LEU A 145 -8.70 3.88 -3.34
N ALA A 146 -7.59 4.48 -3.77
CA ALA A 146 -6.27 4.30 -3.20
C ALA A 146 -6.01 5.33 -2.09
N TYR A 147 -5.93 4.88 -0.83
CA TYR A 147 -5.65 5.74 0.32
C TYR A 147 -4.15 5.93 0.56
N ALA A 148 -3.36 4.95 0.16
CA ALA A 148 -1.91 4.93 0.24
C ALA A 148 -1.37 3.86 -0.72
N TYR A 149 -0.06 3.87 -0.95
CA TYR A 149 0.64 2.73 -1.56
C TYR A 149 1.92 2.40 -0.79
N VAL A 150 2.39 1.17 -0.98
CA VAL A 150 3.69 0.69 -0.49
C VAL A 150 4.67 0.73 -1.65
N ASP A 151 5.82 1.36 -1.43
CA ASP A 151 6.96 1.33 -2.33
C ASP A 151 8.11 0.61 -1.62
N SER A 152 8.63 -0.44 -2.24
CA SER A 152 9.74 -1.25 -1.72
C SER A 152 11.07 -0.94 -2.40
N LEU A 153 11.08 -0.07 -3.42
CA LEU A 153 12.23 0.23 -4.26
C LEU A 153 12.65 1.70 -4.22
N ALA A 154 11.81 2.59 -3.67
CA ALA A 154 12.11 4.01 -3.58
C ALA A 154 13.37 4.28 -2.74
N THR A 155 14.19 5.20 -3.23
CA THR A 155 15.29 5.77 -2.46
C THR A 155 14.80 6.85 -1.49
N ILE A 156 15.57 7.11 -0.44
CA ILE A 156 15.29 8.23 0.47
C ILE A 156 15.26 9.57 -0.26
N GLY A 157 16.13 9.77 -1.26
CA GLY A 157 16.14 10.95 -2.11
C GLY A 157 14.83 11.15 -2.88
N GLU A 158 14.22 10.07 -3.38
CA GLU A 158 12.91 10.12 -4.05
C GLU A 158 11.78 10.39 -3.04
N LEU A 159 11.80 9.72 -1.88
CA LEU A 159 10.80 9.95 -0.83
C LEU A 159 10.81 11.40 -0.32
N ARG A 160 11.97 12.07 -0.30
CA ARG A 160 12.09 13.50 0.01
C ARG A 160 11.42 14.40 -1.04
N LYS A 161 11.36 13.98 -2.31
CA LYS A 161 10.65 14.71 -3.35
C LYS A 161 9.15 14.43 -3.26
N ILE A 162 8.78 13.16 -3.14
CA ILE A 162 7.39 12.69 -3.02
C ILE A 162 6.70 13.35 -1.82
N ILE A 163 7.36 13.45 -0.67
CA ILE A 163 6.76 14.06 0.52
C ILE A 163 6.47 15.55 0.32
N GLU A 164 7.03 16.27 -0.66
CA GLU A 164 6.66 17.67 -0.88
C GLU A 164 5.37 17.83 -1.71
N ASP A 165 4.91 16.78 -2.39
CA ASP A 165 3.70 16.82 -3.19
C ASP A 165 2.45 17.14 -2.32
N PRO A 166 1.59 18.08 -2.73
CA PRO A 166 0.37 18.42 -1.97
C PRO A 166 -0.63 17.27 -1.87
N LEU A 167 -0.63 16.32 -2.80
CA LEU A 167 -1.44 15.10 -2.74
C LEU A 167 -0.94 14.14 -1.66
N VAL A 168 0.32 14.24 -1.24
CA VAL A 168 0.89 13.39 -0.19
C VAL A 168 0.60 13.97 1.19
N ARG A 169 -0.09 13.20 2.01
CA ARG A 169 -0.34 13.51 3.43
C ARG A 169 0.91 13.35 4.25
N THR A 170 1.60 12.22 4.06
CA THR A 170 2.84 11.88 4.75
C THR A 170 3.49 10.66 4.10
N VAL A 171 4.76 10.45 4.41
CA VAL A 171 5.50 9.23 4.07
C VAL A 171 5.90 8.55 5.38
N ARG A 172 5.67 7.24 5.48
CA ARG A 172 6.07 6.42 6.62
C ARG A 172 7.12 5.42 6.16
N VAL A 173 8.38 5.68 6.52
CA VAL A 173 9.48 4.75 6.28
C VAL A 173 9.35 3.60 7.28
N ALA A 174 9.19 2.39 6.77
CA ALA A 174 9.13 1.15 7.55
C ALA A 174 10.51 0.52 7.70
N ASP A 175 11.37 0.60 6.68
CA ASP A 175 12.74 0.08 6.73
C ASP A 175 13.65 0.84 5.75
N VAL A 176 14.96 0.77 5.98
CA VAL A 176 16.00 1.30 5.09
C VAL A 176 17.13 0.30 4.93
N THR A 177 17.61 0.12 3.71
CA THR A 177 18.69 -0.81 3.39
C THR A 177 19.71 -0.16 2.46
N TYR A 178 20.95 -0.64 2.52
CA TYR A 178 21.92 -0.39 1.47
C TYR A 178 21.54 -1.20 0.22
N ASP A 179 21.63 -0.56 -0.93
CA ASP A 179 21.63 -1.25 -2.22
C ASP A 179 23.03 -1.84 -2.44
N LEU A 180 23.14 -3.17 -2.41
CA LEU A 180 24.41 -3.87 -2.60
C LEU A 180 24.75 -4.06 -4.08
N GLU A 181 23.80 -3.85 -4.99
CA GLU A 181 23.99 -3.97 -6.43
C GLU A 181 24.42 -2.63 -7.07
N ARG A 182 24.31 -1.52 -6.33
CA ARG A 182 24.75 -0.18 -6.71
C ARG A 182 25.64 0.44 -5.62
N PRO A 183 26.95 0.11 -5.60
CA PRO A 183 27.89 0.61 -4.60
C PRO A 183 28.15 2.12 -4.71
#